data_AF-A0A917TZ22-F1
#
_entry.id   AF-A0A917TZ22-F1
#
_cell.length_a   1.000
_cell.length_b   1.000
_cell.length_c   1.000
_cell.angle_alpha   90.00
_cell.angle_beta   90.00
_cell.angle_gamma   90.00
#
_symmetry.space_group_name_H-M   'P 1'
#
loop_
_entity.id
_entity.type
_entity.pdbx_description
1 polymer ?
#
loop_
_entity_poly.entity_id
_entity_poly.type
_entity_poly.pdbx_seq_one_letter_code
_entity_poly.pdbx_strand_id
1 'polypeptide(L)'
;MQRSISLTVGLVLSGLLGLVDVVSLPLGADGPPMAVLVIGAALGIGTVAGVVLAWPNRSRAGAVTVIVTRLLSALTAVPAFFVATTPGAARVAAAAGIVVTLLCVALVAPALRARPA
;
A
#
# COMPACT_ATOMS: atom_id res chain seq x y z
N MET A 1 -19.11 -15.13 13.65
CA MET A 1 -18.35 -14.47 12.54
C MET A 1 -16.87 -14.81 12.69
N GLN A 2 -16.36 -15.87 12.06
CA GLN A 2 -14.91 -16.15 12.09
C GLN A 2 -14.21 -15.26 11.06
N ARG A 3 -13.60 -14.16 11.52
CA ARG A 3 -12.72 -13.34 10.66
C ARG A 3 -11.48 -14.18 10.33
N SER A 4 -11.11 -14.27 9.06
CA SER A 4 -9.83 -14.89 8.70
C SER A 4 -8.72 -13.96 9.18
N ILE A 5 -7.89 -14.48 10.09
CA ILE A 5 -6.75 -13.78 10.67
C ILE A 5 -5.87 -13.17 9.57
N SER A 6 -5.63 -13.92 8.48
CA SER A 6 -4.85 -13.46 7.33
C SER A 6 -5.39 -12.16 6.72
N LEU A 7 -6.70 -12.08 6.48
CA LEU A 7 -7.32 -10.88 5.93
C LEU A 7 -7.22 -9.69 6.89
N THR A 8 -7.47 -9.91 8.18
CA THR A 8 -7.38 -8.83 9.17
C THR A 8 -5.96 -8.30 9.26
N VAL A 9 -4.95 -9.18 9.31
CA VAL A 9 -3.53 -8.78 9.30
C VAL A 9 -3.19 -8.01 8.02
N GLY A 10 -3.61 -8.51 6.85
CA GLY A 10 -3.38 -7.84 5.57
C GLY A 10 -3.99 -6.45 5.48
N LEU A 11 -5.21 -6.26 5.99
CA LEU A 11 -5.88 -4.95 6.03
C LEU A 11 -5.22 -3.99 7.02
N VAL A 12 -4.82 -4.46 8.21
CA VAL A 12 -4.10 -3.62 9.19
C VAL A 12 -2.77 -3.15 8.61
N LEU A 13 -1.96 -4.06 8.07
CA LEU A 13 -0.67 -3.72 7.48
C LEU A 13 -0.84 -2.73 6.31
N SER A 14 -1.83 -2.98 5.44
CA SER A 14 -2.13 -2.07 4.32
C SER A 14 -2.56 -0.69 4.80
N GLY A 15 -3.39 -0.62 5.85
CA GLY A 15 -3.81 0.63 6.46
C GLY A 15 -2.64 1.43 7.03
N LEU A 16 -1.74 0.76 7.75
CA LEU A 16 -0.53 1.38 8.29
C LEU A 16 0.38 1.92 7.18
N LEU A 17 0.61 1.14 6.11
CA LEU A 17 1.36 1.61 4.93
C LEU A 17 0.69 2.81 4.26
N GLY A 18 -0.63 2.79 4.10
CA GLY A 18 -1.37 3.92 3.55
C GLY A 18 -1.24 5.18 4.39
N LEU A 19 -1.20 5.05 5.72
CA LEU A 19 -0.94 6.19 6.61
C LEU A 19 0.49 6.73 6.48
N VAL A 20 1.49 5.85 6.36
CA VAL A 20 2.87 6.27 6.10
C VAL A 20 2.95 7.07 4.80
N ASP A 21 2.29 6.61 3.74
CA ASP A 21 2.24 7.31 2.46
C ASP A 21 1.65 8.73 2.59
N VAL A 22 0.60 8.90 3.43
CA VAL A 22 -0.03 10.20 3.68
C VAL A 22 0.85 11.14 4.51
N VAL A 23 1.43 10.63 5.60
CA VAL A 23 2.24 11.42 6.54
C VAL A 23 3.59 11.80 5.94
N SER A 24 4.05 11.09 4.91
CA SER A 24 5.30 11.41 4.20
C SER A 24 5.23 12.71 3.39
N LEU A 25 4.03 13.18 3.03
CA LEU A 25 3.83 14.38 2.21
C LEU A 25 4.39 15.68 2.83
N PRO A 26 4.11 16.03 4.11
CA PRO A 26 4.64 17.22 4.75
C PRO A 26 6.15 17.17 5.07
N LEU A 27 6.84 16.03 4.90
CA LEU A 27 8.26 15.87 5.23
C LEU A 27 9.23 16.30 4.09
N GLY A 28 8.71 16.89 3.01
CA GLY A 28 9.41 17.09 1.73
C GLY A 28 10.52 18.14 1.66
N ALA A 29 11.17 18.52 2.77
CA ALA A 29 12.18 19.58 2.76
C ALA A 29 13.49 19.18 2.02
N ASP A 30 13.91 17.92 2.09
CA ASP A 30 15.12 17.38 1.45
C ASP A 30 14.86 16.03 0.73
N GLY A 31 13.59 15.78 0.37
CA GLY A 31 13.09 14.46 -0.01
C GLY A 31 12.79 14.25 -1.50
N PRO A 32 12.08 13.15 -1.84
CA PRO A 32 11.61 12.86 -3.20
C PRO A 32 10.86 14.04 -3.85
N PRO A 33 10.82 14.13 -5.19
CA PRO A 33 10.09 15.19 -5.88
C PRO A 33 8.64 15.30 -5.39
N MET A 34 8.13 16.52 -5.21
CA MET A 34 6.77 16.77 -4.69
C MET A 34 5.68 15.97 -5.41
N ALA A 35 5.80 15.76 -6.72
CA ALA A 35 4.86 14.92 -7.48
C ALA A 35 4.78 13.47 -6.96
N VAL A 36 5.92 12.88 -6.56
CA VAL A 36 5.97 11.53 -5.99
C VAL A 36 5.28 11.49 -4.63
N LEU A 37 5.51 12.52 -3.80
CA LEU A 37 4.89 12.63 -2.47
C LEU A 37 3.36 12.78 -2.57
N VAL A 38 2.87 13.60 -3.52
CA VAL A 38 1.43 13.78 -3.77
C VAL A 38 0.78 12.49 -4.27
N ILE A 39 1.41 11.81 -5.23
CA ILE A 39 0.91 10.52 -5.74
C ILE A 39 0.89 9.47 -4.62
N GLY A 40 1.96 9.40 -3.82
CA GLY A 40 2.05 8.52 -2.65
C GLY A 40 0.89 8.76 -1.69
N ALA A 41 0.69 10.00 -1.25
CA ALA A 41 -0.39 10.35 -0.33
C ALA A 41 -1.79 10.01 -0.90
N ALA A 42 -2.03 10.31 -2.18
CA ALA A 42 -3.31 9.97 -2.82
C ALA A 42 -3.56 8.45 -2.85
N LEU A 43 -2.54 7.66 -3.17
CA LEU A 43 -2.60 6.19 -3.12
C LEU A 43 -2.81 5.70 -1.69
N GLY A 44 -2.15 6.31 -0.71
CA GLY A 44 -2.32 6.01 0.72
C GLY A 44 -3.74 6.24 1.20
N ILE A 45 -4.36 7.37 0.84
CA ILE A 45 -5.78 7.66 1.11
C ILE A 45 -6.66 6.60 0.46
N GLY A 46 -6.39 6.25 -0.80
CA GLY A 46 -7.12 5.20 -1.51
C GLY A 46 -7.02 3.84 -0.81
N THR A 47 -5.84 3.49 -0.31
CA THR A 47 -5.64 2.26 0.49
C THR A 47 -6.46 2.29 1.77
N VAL A 48 -6.43 3.39 2.53
CA VAL A 48 -7.22 3.53 3.77
C VAL A 48 -8.72 3.42 3.50
N ALA A 49 -9.22 4.09 2.44
CA ALA A 49 -10.61 3.97 2.01
C ALA A 49 -10.97 2.53 1.64
N GLY A 50 -10.10 1.85 0.88
CA GLY A 50 -10.27 0.43 0.54
C GLY A 50 -10.32 -0.48 1.78
N VAL A 51 -9.47 -0.21 2.78
CA VAL A 51 -9.46 -0.93 4.07
C VAL A 51 -10.80 -0.73 4.80
N VAL A 52 -11.27 0.51 4.92
CA VAL A 52 -12.55 0.83 5.57
C VAL A 52 -13.73 0.16 4.87
N LEU A 53 -13.71 0.06 3.53
CA LEU A 53 -14.74 -0.65 2.77
C LEU A 53 -14.66 -2.18 2.91
N ALA A 54 -13.45 -2.73 3.02
CA ALA A 54 -13.23 -4.16 3.16
C ALA A 54 -13.52 -4.67 4.59
N TRP A 55 -13.34 -3.82 5.62
CA TRP A 55 -13.37 -4.20 7.04
C TRP A 55 -14.72 -4.75 7.55
N PRO A 56 -15.88 -4.16 7.22
CA PRO A 56 -17.18 -4.59 7.78
C PRO A 56 -17.75 -5.78 7.01
N ASN A 57 -17.73 -5.72 5.67
CA ASN A 57 -18.50 -6.62 4.81
C ASN A 57 -17.62 -7.53 3.93
N ARG A 58 -16.29 -7.53 4.13
CA ARG A 58 -15.37 -8.31 3.29
C ARG A 58 -15.54 -7.99 1.80
N SER A 59 -15.86 -6.74 1.51
CA SER A 59 -16.22 -6.27 0.18
C SER A 59 -15.11 -6.58 -0.82
N ARG A 60 -15.45 -7.30 -1.89
CA ARG A 60 -14.53 -7.58 -3.00
C ARG A 60 -14.02 -6.27 -3.61
N ALA A 61 -14.87 -5.26 -3.72
CA ALA A 61 -14.46 -3.95 -4.22
C ALA A 61 -13.40 -3.30 -3.30
N GLY A 62 -13.62 -3.32 -1.97
CA GLY A 62 -12.64 -2.82 -1.01
C GLY A 62 -11.29 -3.55 -1.08
N ALA A 63 -11.33 -4.89 -1.17
CA ALA A 63 -10.11 -5.70 -1.33
C ALA A 63 -9.36 -5.39 -2.65
N VAL A 64 -10.08 -5.22 -3.76
CA VAL A 64 -9.49 -4.81 -5.05
C VAL A 64 -8.86 -3.42 -4.92
N THR A 65 -9.55 -2.44 -4.32
CA THR A 65 -9.01 -1.08 -4.12
C THR A 65 -7.71 -1.11 -3.32
N VAL A 66 -7.65 -1.87 -2.22
CA VAL A 66 -6.41 -2.04 -1.44
C VAL A 66 -5.29 -2.60 -2.29
N ILE A 67 -5.54 -3.71 -3.01
CA ILE A 67 -4.52 -4.36 -3.82
C ILE A 67 -4.01 -3.43 -4.93
N VAL A 68 -4.90 -2.78 -5.66
CA VAL A 68 -4.54 -1.90 -6.79
C VAL A 68 -3.75 -0.69 -6.30
N THR A 69 -4.25 0.02 -5.27
CA THR A 69 -3.55 1.20 -4.73
C THR A 69 -2.18 0.83 -4.17
N ARG A 70 -2.07 -0.34 -3.52
CA ARG A 70 -0.79 -0.85 -3.03
C ARG A 70 0.19 -1.18 -4.15
N LEU A 71 -0.23 -1.89 -5.19
CA LEU A 71 0.62 -2.21 -6.33
C LEU A 71 1.07 -0.96 -7.07
N LEU A 72 0.18 0.02 -7.26
CA LEU A 72 0.55 1.32 -7.81
C LEU A 72 1.57 2.05 -6.94
N SER A 73 1.43 2.01 -5.61
CA SER A 73 2.40 2.61 -4.68
C SER A 73 3.74 1.88 -4.70
N ALA A 74 3.78 0.56 -4.87
CA ALA A 74 5.04 -0.15 -5.12
C ALA A 74 5.69 0.23 -6.46
N LEU A 75 4.89 0.46 -7.51
CA LEU A 75 5.39 0.86 -8.82
C LEU A 75 6.07 2.24 -8.80
N THR A 76 5.62 3.18 -7.95
CA THR A 76 6.28 4.48 -7.83
C THR A 76 7.70 4.38 -7.26
N ALA A 77 8.03 3.29 -6.57
CA ALA A 77 9.37 3.04 -6.03
C ALA A 77 10.34 2.43 -7.07
N VAL A 78 9.83 1.87 -8.17
CA VAL A 78 10.65 1.18 -9.20
C VAL A 78 11.68 2.10 -9.87
N PRO A 79 11.38 3.36 -10.24
CA PRO A 79 12.38 4.25 -10.83
C PRO A 79 13.61 4.50 -9.94
N ALA A 80 13.48 4.40 -8.61
CA ALA A 80 14.58 4.63 -7.67
C ALA A 80 15.77 3.69 -7.88
N PHE A 81 15.55 2.50 -8.46
CA PHE A 81 16.61 1.52 -8.75
C PHE A 81 17.43 1.86 -10.00
N PHE A 82 16.91 2.70 -10.90
CA PHE A 82 17.53 3.02 -12.18
C PHE A 82 18.22 4.39 -12.20
N VAL A 83 17.92 5.24 -11.21
CA VAL A 83 18.53 6.55 -11.08
C VAL A 83 19.86 6.42 -10.32
N ALA A 84 20.97 6.74 -10.99
CA ALA A 84 22.32 6.57 -10.44
C ALA A 84 22.58 7.40 -9.18
N THR A 85 21.92 8.56 -9.07
CA THR A 85 22.02 9.47 -7.91
C THR A 85 21.20 9.03 -6.70
N THR A 86 20.39 7.98 -6.80
CA THR A 86 19.61 7.48 -5.66
C THR A 86 20.55 6.88 -4.60
N PRO A 87 20.53 7.36 -3.34
CA PRO A 87 21.33 6.81 -2.26
C PRO A 87 21.06 5.32 -2.02
N GLY A 88 22.08 4.55 -1.63
CA GLY A 88 21.94 3.11 -1.39
C GLY A 88 20.86 2.77 -0.35
N ALA A 89 20.79 3.55 0.74
CA ALA A 89 19.77 3.41 1.77
C ALA A 89 18.34 3.59 1.23
N ALA A 90 18.13 4.53 0.30
CA ALA A 90 16.83 4.75 -0.33
C ALA A 90 16.42 3.58 -1.23
N ARG A 91 17.37 2.95 -1.95
CA ARG A 91 17.09 1.73 -2.74
C ARG A 91 16.71 0.54 -1.86
N VAL A 92 17.38 0.38 -0.71
CA VAL A 92 17.04 -0.66 0.27
C VAL A 92 15.65 -0.43 0.85
N ALA A 93 15.32 0.81 1.23
CA ALA A 93 13.99 1.17 1.72
C ALA A 93 12.90 0.92 0.66
N ALA A 94 13.15 1.29 -0.60
CA ALA A 94 12.26 0.99 -1.72
C ALA A 94 12.03 -0.53 -1.88
N ALA A 95 13.10 -1.32 -1.83
CA ALA A 95 13.01 -2.78 -1.96
C ALA A 95 12.18 -3.39 -0.82
N ALA A 96 12.45 -2.98 0.43
CA ALA A 96 11.70 -3.41 1.59
C ALA A 96 10.22 -3.02 1.47
N GLY A 97 9.92 -1.78 1.06
CA GLY A 97 8.55 -1.30 0.84
C GLY A 97 7.79 -2.12 -0.21
N ILE A 98 8.45 -2.50 -1.31
CA ILE A 98 7.87 -3.38 -2.33
C ILE A 98 7.57 -4.76 -1.75
N VAL A 99 8.51 -5.37 -1.02
CA VAL A 99 8.31 -6.70 -0.41
C VAL A 99 7.14 -6.71 0.57
N VAL A 100 7.07 -5.71 1.47
CA VAL A 100 5.96 -5.58 2.42
C VAL A 100 4.64 -5.34 1.68
N THR A 101 4.66 -4.58 0.59
CA THR A 101 3.48 -4.37 -0.26
C THR A 101 2.99 -5.68 -0.88
N LEU A 102 3.90 -6.50 -1.41
CA LEU A 102 3.54 -7.81 -1.98
C LEU A 102 2.99 -8.76 -0.90
N LEU A 103 3.53 -8.73 0.31
CA LEU A 103 2.99 -9.47 1.45
C LEU A 103 1.56 -9.05 1.76
N CYS A 104 1.29 -7.74 1.81
CA CYS A 104 -0.08 -7.22 2.01
C CYS A 104 -1.03 -7.72 0.93
N VAL A 105 -0.61 -7.67 -0.35
CA VAL A 105 -1.41 -8.20 -1.47
C VAL A 105 -1.68 -9.69 -1.30
N ALA A 106 -0.67 -10.48 -0.93
CA ALA A 106 -0.82 -11.93 -0.71
C ALA A 106 -1.80 -12.25 0.42
N LEU A 107 -1.81 -11.45 1.51
CA LEU A 107 -2.72 -11.61 2.63
C LEU A 107 -4.17 -11.20 2.30
N VAL A 108 -4.36 -10.20 1.43
CA VAL A 108 -5.68 -9.70 1.02
C VAL A 108 -6.27 -10.50 -0.16
N ALA A 109 -5.45 -11.03 -1.06
CA ALA A 109 -5.87 -11.74 -2.27
C ALA A 109 -6.88 -12.88 -2.06
N PRO A 110 -6.84 -13.69 -0.98
CA PRO A 110 -7.85 -14.71 -0.72
C PRO A 110 -9.28 -14.15 -0.62
N ALA A 111 -9.45 -12.90 -0.18
CA ALA A 111 -10.76 -12.24 -0.12
C ALA A 111 -11.39 -12.03 -1.52
N LEU A 112 -10.59 -12.05 -2.59
CA LEU A 112 -11.11 -11.96 -3.96
C LEU A 112 -11.77 -13.26 -4.44
N ARG A 113 -11.45 -14.39 -3.81
CA ARG A 113 -11.98 -15.73 -4.14
C ARG A 113 -13.20 -16.10 -3.31
N ALA A 114 -13.42 -15.44 -2.18
CA ALA A 114 -14.61 -15.64 -1.36
C ALA A 114 -15.83 -15.13 -2.14
N ARG A 115 -16.76 -16.03 -2.48
CA ARG A 115 -18.04 -15.64 -3.09
C ARG A 115 -18.80 -14.74 -2.11
N PRO A 116 -19.48 -13.67 -2.57
CA PRO A 116 -20.45 -12.99 -1.74
C PRO A 116 -21.49 -14.03 -1.29
N ALA A 117 -21.73 -14.12 0.02
CA ALA A 117 -22.85 -14.87 0.57
C ALA A 117 -24.17 -14.13 0.31
#